data_AF-A0A938HTG6-F1
#
_entry.id   AF-A0A938HTG6-F1
#
_cell.length_a   1.000
_cell.length_b   1.000
_cell.length_c   1.000
_cell.angle_alpha   90.00
_cell.angle_beta   90.00
_cell.angle_gamma   90.00
#
_symmetry.space_group_name_H-M   'P 1'
#
loop_
_entity.id
_entity.type
_entity.pdbx_description
1 polymer ?
#
loop_
_entity_poly.entity_id
_entity_poly.type
_entity_poly.pdbx_seq_one_letter_code
_entity_poly.pdbx_strand_id
1 'polypeptide(L)'
;MNIVDADLATLRKAAKRGRVRSEETQQLIDTIDALETGEAKAVLLGRGENGEKVRARVAYAAKIVGKPLQIALASDRVLFALKEVKRRRGRPRKNS
;
A
#
# COMPACT_ATOMS: atom_id res chain seq x y z
N MET A 1 -23.61 -7.93 19.32
CA MET A 1 -22.99 -8.22 18.01
C MET A 1 -23.81 -9.34 17.40
N ASN A 2 -24.41 -9.11 16.23
CA ASN A 2 -25.29 -10.09 15.59
C ASN A 2 -24.56 -10.67 14.37
N ILE A 3 -24.38 -11.99 14.37
CA ILE A 3 -23.79 -12.72 13.25
C ILE A 3 -24.96 -13.30 12.47
N VAL A 4 -25.02 -13.00 11.17
CA VAL A 4 -26.05 -13.49 10.25
C VAL A 4 -25.38 -14.23 9.10
N ASP A 5 -26.03 -15.29 8.63
CA ASP A 5 -25.58 -16.05 7.48
C ASP A 5 -25.74 -15.23 6.19
N ALA A 6 -24.74 -15.30 5.31
CA ALA A 6 -24.76 -14.66 4.00
C ALA A 6 -24.33 -15.66 2.92
N ASP A 7 -24.98 -15.62 1.77
CA ASP A 7 -24.65 -16.48 0.65
C ASP A 7 -23.34 -16.06 -0.04
N LEU A 8 -22.72 -17.03 -0.74
CA LEU A 8 -21.44 -16.82 -1.42
C LEU A 8 -21.56 -15.82 -2.59
N ALA A 9 -22.76 -15.67 -3.17
CA ALA A 9 -23.04 -14.74 -4.25
C ALA A 9 -23.02 -13.28 -3.77
N THR A 10 -23.58 -13.01 -2.59
CA THR A 10 -23.62 -11.73 -1.90
C THR A 10 -22.20 -11.30 -1.52
N LEU A 11 -21.38 -12.23 -1.01
CA LEU A 11 -19.96 -12.00 -0.78
C LEU A 11 -19.24 -11.59 -2.09
N ARG A 12 -19.43 -12.34 -3.18
CA ARG A 12 -18.79 -12.05 -4.47
C ARG A 12 -19.24 -10.71 -5.06
N LYS A 13 -20.52 -10.36 -4.91
CA LYS A 13 -21.10 -9.08 -5.38
C LYS A 13 -20.59 -7.91 -4.55
N ALA A 14 -20.53 -8.05 -3.22
CA ALA A 14 -19.94 -7.06 -2.32
C ALA A 14 -18.43 -6.90 -2.57
N ALA A 15 -17.70 -7.99 -2.77
CA ALA A 15 -16.28 -7.96 -3.13
C ALA A 15 -16.02 -7.34 -4.52
N LYS A 16 -16.93 -7.53 -5.49
CA LYS A 16 -16.86 -6.82 -6.79
C LYS A 16 -17.12 -5.32 -6.64
N ARG A 17 -18.13 -4.91 -5.86
CA ARG A 17 -18.38 -3.49 -5.57
C ARG A 17 -17.25 -2.84 -4.77
N GLY A 18 -16.67 -3.55 -3.81
CA GLY A 18 -15.46 -3.12 -3.08
C GLY A 18 -14.17 -3.16 -3.91
N ARG A 19 -14.21 -3.72 -5.13
CA ARG A 19 -13.11 -3.69 -6.12
C ARG A 19 -13.26 -2.57 -7.15
N VAL A 20 -14.38 -1.86 -7.21
CA VAL A 20 -14.44 -0.58 -7.92
C VAL A 20 -13.42 0.29 -7.20
N ARG A 21 -12.28 0.54 -7.85
CA ARG A 21 -11.17 1.29 -7.25
C ARG A 21 -11.76 2.63 -6.83
N SER A 22 -11.72 2.94 -5.53
CA SER A 22 -12.06 4.29 -5.09
C SER A 22 -11.13 5.27 -5.81
N GLU A 23 -11.61 6.47 -6.13
CA GLU A 23 -10.78 7.50 -6.76
C GLU A 23 -9.48 7.72 -5.98
N GLU A 24 -9.56 7.67 -4.64
CA GLU A 24 -8.42 7.71 -3.72
C GLU A 24 -7.39 6.60 -3.97
N THR A 25 -7.86 5.37 -4.23
CA THR A 25 -6.95 4.23 -4.51
C THR A 25 -6.31 4.39 -5.88
N GLN A 26 -7.04 4.90 -6.87
CA GLN A 26 -6.48 5.14 -8.20
C GLN A 26 -5.43 6.26 -8.15
N GLN A 27 -5.70 7.35 -7.43
CA GLN A 27 -4.72 8.42 -7.21
C GLN A 27 -3.44 7.89 -6.54
N LEU A 28 -3.56 6.98 -5.56
CA LEU A 28 -2.40 6.35 -4.94
C LEU A 28 -1.62 5.48 -5.93
N ILE A 29 -2.31 4.71 -6.77
CA ILE A 29 -1.67 3.90 -7.83
C ILE A 29 -0.89 4.81 -8.77
N ASP A 30 -1.51 5.86 -9.30
CA ASP A 30 -0.88 6.78 -10.25
C ASP A 30 0.32 7.51 -9.61
N THR A 31 0.17 7.90 -8.34
CA THR A 31 1.24 8.56 -7.56
C THR A 31 2.43 7.65 -7.32
N ILE A 32 2.19 6.36 -7.05
CA ILE A 32 3.24 5.36 -6.81
C ILE A 32 3.89 4.95 -8.14
N ASP A 33 3.12 4.86 -9.22
CA ASP A 33 3.63 4.56 -10.56
C ASP A 33 4.56 5.67 -11.06
N ALA A 34 4.25 6.93 -10.77
CA ALA A 34 5.13 8.07 -11.04
C ALA A 34 6.26 8.29 -10.02
N LEU A 35 6.33 7.50 -8.94
CA LEU A 35 7.35 7.69 -7.89
C LEU A 35 8.73 7.21 -8.36
N GLU A 36 9.74 8.07 -8.20
CA GLU A 36 11.14 7.80 -8.54
C GLU A 36 12.00 7.41 -7.33
N THR A 37 13.21 6.90 -7.58
CA THR A 37 14.12 6.47 -6.51
C THR A 37 14.75 7.69 -5.85
N GLY A 38 14.77 7.72 -4.52
CA GLY A 38 15.24 8.89 -3.74
C GLY A 38 14.15 9.91 -3.42
N GLU A 39 12.94 9.74 -3.99
CA GLU A 39 11.78 10.55 -3.66
C GLU A 39 10.91 9.91 -2.56
N ALA A 40 10.35 10.76 -1.70
CA ALA A 40 9.38 10.38 -0.69
C ALA A 40 8.13 11.25 -0.82
N LYS A 41 6.96 10.63 -0.65
CA LYS A 41 5.66 11.31 -0.62
C LYS A 41 4.93 11.02 0.69
N ALA A 42 3.94 11.85 0.99
CA ALA A 42 3.15 11.74 2.21
C ALA A 42 1.65 11.81 1.89
N VAL A 43 0.86 10.98 2.54
CA VAL A 43 -0.59 11.13 2.63
C VAL A 43 -0.90 11.81 3.96
N LEU A 44 -1.48 12.99 3.93
CA LEU A 44 -1.95 13.67 5.14
C LEU A 44 -3.21 12.96 5.66
N LEU A 45 -3.27 12.75 6.96
CA LEU A 45 -4.43 12.13 7.61
C LEU A 45 -5.47 13.20 7.93
N GLY A 46 -6.70 12.98 7.45
CA GLY A 46 -7.85 13.78 7.84
C GLY A 46 -8.23 13.57 9.32
N ARG A 47 -9.04 14.48 9.86
CA ARG A 47 -9.49 14.41 11.26
C ARG A 47 -10.34 13.15 11.47
N GLY A 48 -9.89 12.26 12.36
CA GLY A 48 -10.57 10.99 12.66
C GLY A 48 -10.21 9.85 11.71
N GLU A 49 -9.30 10.07 10.76
CA GLU A 49 -8.78 8.99 9.94
C GLU A 49 -7.80 8.11 10.72
N ASN A 50 -7.90 6.80 10.50
CA ASN A 50 -6.99 5.85 11.10
C ASN A 50 -5.76 5.67 10.19
N GLY A 51 -4.60 6.11 10.66
CA GLY A 51 -3.34 6.02 9.93
C GLY A 51 -2.99 4.59 9.48
N GLU A 52 -3.34 3.56 10.24
CA GLU A 52 -3.10 2.15 9.84
C GLU A 52 -3.96 1.75 8.64
N LYS A 53 -5.20 2.27 8.54
CA LYS A 53 -6.05 2.02 7.36
C LYS A 53 -5.47 2.68 6.12
N VAL A 54 -4.97 3.92 6.25
CA VAL A 54 -4.33 4.64 5.15
C VAL A 54 -3.04 3.93 4.73
N ARG A 55 -2.20 3.52 5.70
CA ARG A 55 -1.00 2.72 5.46
C ARG A 55 -1.31 1.42 4.72
N ALA A 56 -2.35 0.69 5.13
CA ALA A 56 -2.78 -0.53 4.44
C ALA A 56 -3.22 -0.26 3.00
N ARG A 57 -3.89 0.87 2.75
CA ARG A 57 -4.28 1.30 1.39
C ARG A 57 -3.09 1.66 0.51
N VAL A 58 -2.10 2.38 1.05
CA VAL A 58 -0.83 2.67 0.37
C VAL A 58 -0.09 1.37 0.02
N ALA A 59 0.00 0.44 0.97
CA ALA A 59 0.63 -0.87 0.74
C ALA A 59 -0.11 -1.69 -0.33
N TYR A 60 -1.45 -1.62 -0.34
CA TYR A 60 -2.27 -2.27 -1.35
C TYR A 60 -2.02 -1.68 -2.75
N ALA A 61 -2.00 -0.36 -2.88
CA ALA A 61 -1.69 0.31 -4.15
C ALA A 61 -0.28 -0.04 -4.66
N ALA A 62 0.72 -0.06 -3.77
CA ALA A 62 2.07 -0.48 -4.10
C ALA A 62 2.14 -1.91 -4.66
N LYS A 63 1.37 -2.84 -4.07
CA LYS A 63 1.27 -4.21 -4.54
C LYS A 63 0.66 -4.31 -5.94
N ILE A 64 -0.29 -3.44 -6.28
CA ILE A 64 -0.89 -3.39 -7.63
C ILE A 64 0.14 -2.90 -8.65
N VAL A 65 0.89 -1.85 -8.31
CA VAL A 65 1.93 -1.28 -9.19
C VAL A 65 3.14 -2.22 -9.31
N GLY A 66 3.39 -3.06 -8.30
CA GLY A 66 4.55 -3.96 -8.26
C GLY A 66 5.83 -3.30 -7.78
N LYS A 67 5.76 -2.10 -7.20
CA LYS A 67 6.91 -1.37 -6.65
C LYS A 67 7.02 -1.61 -5.13
N PRO A 68 8.19 -2.06 -4.63
CA PRO A 68 8.37 -2.21 -3.19
C PRO A 68 8.49 -0.83 -2.53
N LEU A 69 7.62 -0.53 -1.57
CA LEU A 69 7.69 0.71 -0.80
C LEU A 69 8.23 0.48 0.62
N GLN A 70 8.93 1.47 1.13
CA GLN A 70 9.10 1.69 2.56
C GLN A 70 8.00 2.65 3.01
N ILE A 71 7.19 2.25 4.01
CA ILE A 71 6.06 3.03 4.50
C ILE A 71 6.22 3.25 5.99
N ALA A 72 6.08 4.49 6.45
CA ALA A 72 6.15 4.89 7.85
C ALA A 72 4.92 5.69 8.25
N LEU A 73 4.51 5.53 9.51
CA LEU A 73 3.46 6.32 10.13
C LEU A 73 4.09 7.45 10.94
N ALA A 74 3.64 8.67 10.67
CA ALA A 74 3.86 9.84 11.51
C ALA A 74 2.50 10.33 12.03
N SER A 75 2.50 11.16 13.07
CA SER A 75 1.30 11.52 13.84
C SER A 75 0.15 12.06 13.00
N ASP A 76 0.46 12.79 11.92
CA ASP A 76 -0.50 13.47 11.04
C ASP A 76 -0.45 12.96 9.58
N ARG A 77 0.41 11.98 9.27
CA ARG A 77 0.66 11.58 7.89
C ARG A 77 1.24 10.17 7.75
N VAL A 78 0.99 9.55 6.60
CA VAL A 78 1.65 8.32 6.17
C VAL A 78 2.70 8.65 5.12
N LEU A 79 3.96 8.40 5.45
CA LEU A 79 5.11 8.63 4.57
C LEU A 79 5.40 7.36 3.77
N PHE A 80 5.74 7.50 2.48
CA PHE A 80 6.15 6.39 1.65
C PHE A 80 7.20 6.79 0.61
N ALA A 81 8.14 5.89 0.36
CA ALA A 81 9.21 6.02 -0.63
C ALA A 81 9.49 4.65 -1.27
N LEU A 82 10.15 4.63 -2.42
CA LEU A 82 10.63 3.36 -2.96
C LEU A 82 11.66 2.73 -2.02
N LYS A 83 11.52 1.44 -1.77
CA LYS A 83 12.47 0.69 -0.96
C LYS A 83 13.76 0.55 -1.75
N GLU A 84 14.84 1.14 -1.24
CA GLU A 84 16.16 0.89 -1.79
C GLU A 84 16.49 -0.60 -1.66
N VAL A 85 16.57 -1.28 -2.80
CA VAL A 85 17.09 -2.64 -2.84
C VAL A 85 18.60 -2.53 -2.62
N LYS A 86 19.04 -2.65 -1.37
CA LYS A 86 20.46 -2.89 -1.07
C LYS A 86 20.87 -4.14 -1.86
N ARG A 87 21.57 -3.96 -2.99
CA ARG A 87 22.26 -5.05 -3.68
C ARG A 87 23.14 -5.69 -2.63
N ARG A 88 22.78 -6.90 -2.17
CA ARG A 88 23.62 -7.67 -1.26
C ARG A 88 24.97 -7.81 -1.97
N ARG A 89 25.99 -7.10 -1.49
CA ARG A 89 27.38 -7.32 -1.93
C ARG A 89 27.64 -8.81 -1.75
N GLY A 90 27.97 -9.49 -2.85
CA GLY A 90 28.15 -10.93 -2.90
C GLY A 90 29.08 -11.36 -1.77
N ARG A 91 28.65 -12.37 -1.00
CA ARG A 91 29.56 -13.09 -0.11
C ARG A 91 30.70 -13.61 -1.00
N PRO A 92 31.98 -13.32 -0.69
CA PRO A 92 33.08 -13.90 -1.46
C PRO A 92 32.91 -15.42 -1.42
N ARG A 93 32.84 -16.06 -2.59
CA ARG A 93 32.98 -17.52 -2.65
C ARG A 93 34.41 -17.81 -2.22
N LYS A 94 34.56 -18.38 -1.02
CA LYS A 94 35.81 -18.99 -0.60
C LYS A 94 36.03 -20.18 -1.52
N ASN A 95 36.93 -20.05 -2.49
CA ASN A 95 37.45 -21.20 -3.23
C ASN A 95 38.15 -22.10 -2.20
N SER A 96 37.71 -23.35 -2.12
CA SER A 96 38.45 -24.46 -1.54
C SER A 96 38.95 -25.34 -2.68
#